data_AF-A0A2P8GKA7-F1
#
_entry.id   AF-A0A2P8GKA7-F1
#
_cell.length_a   1.000
_cell.length_b   1.000
_cell.length_c   1.000
_cell.angle_alpha   90.00
_cell.angle_beta   90.00
_cell.angle_gamma   90.00
#
_symmetry.space_group_name_H-M   'P 1'
#
loop_
_entity.id
_entity.type
_entity.pdbx_description
1 polymer ?
#
loop_
_entity_poly.entity_id
_entity_poly.type
_entity_poly.pdbx_seq_one_letter_code
_entity_poly.pdbx_strand_id
1 'polypeptide(L)' 'MKLANGISQEQATHALSYASHSLITEGFDVTNEDQKFVLSVLTGEQTEAQFHQAIKLKFNV' A
#
# COMPACT_ATOMS: atom_id res chain seq x y z
N MET A 1 -4.49 15.72 -8.29
CA MET A 1 -5.37 15.07 -9.28
C MET A 1 -5.52 13.62 -8.81
N LYS A 2 -6.68 13.23 -8.26
CA LYS A 2 -6.90 11.82 -7.85
C LYS A 2 -7.02 10.97 -9.11
N LEU A 3 -6.22 9.92 -9.22
CA LEU A 3 -6.29 8.99 -10.35
C LEU A 3 -7.68 8.32 -10.32
N ALA A 4 -8.39 8.36 -11.45
CA ALA A 4 -9.85 8.16 -11.54
C ALA A 4 -10.38 6.76 -11.14
N ASN A 5 -9.53 5.82 -10.70
CA ASN A 5 -9.89 4.42 -10.41
C ASN A 5 -9.51 3.94 -9.00
N GLY A 6 -9.13 4.84 -8.08
CA GLY A 6 -8.85 4.46 -6.69
C GLY A 6 -10.13 4.04 -5.94
N ILE A 7 -10.03 3.03 -5.08
CA ILE A 7 -11.14 2.66 -4.18
C ILE A 7 -11.28 3.69 -3.05
N SER A 8 -12.40 3.67 -2.33
CA SER A 8 -12.59 4.61 -1.22
C SER A 8 -11.55 4.38 -0.12
N GLN A 9 -11.22 5.43 0.63
CA GLN A 9 -10.26 5.33 1.72
C GLN A 9 -10.69 4.30 2.78
N GLU A 10 -11.99 4.20 3.05
CA GLU A 10 -12.57 3.21 3.96
C GLU A 10 -12.40 1.79 3.42
N GLN A 11 -12.72 1.55 2.15
CA GLN A 11 -12.53 0.24 1.51
C GLN A 11 -11.06 -0.18 1.50
N ALA A 12 -10.16 0.75 1.15
CA ALA A 12 -8.72 0.50 1.16
C ALA A 12 -8.20 0.19 2.56
N THR A 13 -8.64 0.95 3.57
CA THR A 13 -8.25 0.74 4.97
C THR A 13 -8.72 -0.64 5.46
N HIS A 14 -9.94 -1.03 5.14
CA HIS A 14 -10.47 -2.34 5.50
C HIS A 14 -9.66 -3.48 4.85
N ALA A 15 -9.44 -3.42 3.54
CA ALA A 15 -8.64 -4.42 2.82
C ALA A 15 -7.20 -4.51 3.36
N LEU A 16 -6.57 -3.36 3.63
CA LEU A 16 -5.22 -3.27 4.17
C LEU A 16 -5.12 -3.85 5.58
N SER A 17 -6.14 -3.66 6.42
CA SER A 17 -6.19 -4.25 7.77
C SER A 17 -6.13 -5.78 7.72
N TYR A 18 -6.91 -6.42 6.83
CA TYR A 18 -6.87 -7.87 6.65
C TYR A 18 -5.52 -8.35 6.11
N ALA A 19 -5.00 -7.70 5.07
CA ALA A 19 -3.71 -8.08 4.49
C ALA A 19 -2.57 -7.94 5.50
N SER A 20 -2.53 -6.82 6.24
CA SER A 20 -1.53 -6.58 7.28
C SER A 20 -1.63 -7.61 8.39
N HIS A 21 -2.85 -7.94 8.84
CA HIS A 21 -3.07 -8.97 9.84
C HIS A 21 -2.53 -10.33 9.40
N SER A 22 -2.82 -10.77 8.17
CA SER A 22 -2.33 -12.04 7.63
C SER A 22 -0.80 -12.11 7.63
N LEU A 23 -0.14 -11.05 7.14
CA LEU A 23 1.32 -10.97 7.10
C LEU A 23 1.94 -10.97 8.51
N ILE A 24 1.35 -10.21 9.44
CA ILE A 24 1.81 -10.19 10.83
C ILE A 24 1.65 -11.57 11.48
N THR A 25 0.53 -12.27 11.24
CA THR A 25 0.28 -13.63 11.73
C THR A 25 1.33 -14.63 11.21
N GLU A 26 1.81 -14.43 9.98
CA GLU A 26 2.91 -15.23 9.40
C GLU A 26 4.31 -14.82 9.89
N GLY A 27 4.40 -13.78 10.73
CA GLY A 27 5.65 -13.31 11.33
C GLY A 27 6.40 -12.25 10.51
N PHE A 28 5.76 -11.67 9.49
CA PHE A 28 6.32 -10.52 8.77
C PHE A 28 6.14 -9.23 9.56
N ASP A 29 7.16 -8.38 9.55
CA ASP A 29 7.07 -7.02 10.08
C ASP A 29 6.38 -6.12 9.06
N VAL A 30 5.19 -5.62 9.40
CA VAL A 30 4.41 -4.70 8.56
C VAL A 30 4.34 -3.37 9.27
N THR A 31 5.11 -2.39 8.77
CA THR A 31 5.19 -1.09 9.42
C THR A 31 4.00 -0.20 9.06
N ASN A 32 3.75 0.82 9.88
CA ASN A 32 2.78 1.87 9.56
C ASN A 32 3.15 2.64 8.28
N GLU A 33 4.44 2.69 7.92
CA GLU A 33 4.89 3.33 6.68
C GLU A 33 4.51 2.49 5.46
N ASP A 34 4.71 1.17 5.51
CA ASP A 34 4.31 0.26 4.42
C ASP A 34 2.80 0.31 4.19
N GLN A 35 2.02 0.35 5.29
CA GLN A 35 0.57 0.50 5.23
C GLN A 35 0.14 1.82 4.56
N LYS A 36 0.71 2.95 4.98
CA LYS A 36 0.42 4.26 4.37
C LYS A 36 0.82 4.29 2.90
N PHE A 37 1.93 3.65 2.57
CA PHE A 37 2.44 3.61 1.21
C PHE A 37 1.47 2.84 0.29
N VAL A 38 1.05 1.64 0.67
CA VAL A 38 0.04 0.86 -0.07
C VAL A 38 -1.31 1.58 -0.13
N LEU A 39 -1.74 2.20 0.97
CA LEU A 39 -2.99 2.98 1.01
C LEU A 39 -2.99 4.08 -0.05
N SER A 40 -1.89 4.82 -0.21
CA SER A 40 -1.77 5.89 -1.21
C SER A 40 -1.88 5.39 -2.66
N VAL A 41 -1.49 4.14 -2.92
CA VAL A 41 -1.66 3.50 -4.24
C VAL A 41 -3.13 3.12 -4.45
N LEU A 42 -3.75 2.48 -3.46
CA LEU A 42 -5.14 2.03 -3.52
C LEU A 42 -6.14 3.18 -3.66
N THR A 43 -5.85 4.34 -3.05
CA THR A 43 -6.69 5.55 -3.15
C THR A 43 -6.37 6.41 -4.38
N GLY A 44 -5.39 6.00 -5.20
CA GLY A 44 -4.99 6.71 -6.42
C GLY A 44 -4.24 8.02 -6.16
N GLU A 45 -3.63 8.19 -4.99
CA GLU A 45 -2.69 9.27 -4.70
C GLU A 45 -1.32 9.02 -5.36
N GLN A 46 -0.94 7.75 -5.46
CA GLN A 46 0.23 7.29 -6.23
C GLN A 46 -0.20 6.31 -7.32
N THR A 47 0.53 6.33 -8.44
CA THR A 47 0.38 5.33 -9.50
C THR A 47 1.09 4.03 -9.11
N GLU A 48 0.67 2.93 -9.71
CA GLU A 48 1.38 1.65 -9.59
C GLU A 48 2.84 1.75 -10.07
N ALA A 49 3.11 2.51 -11.12
CA ALA A 49 4.47 2.72 -11.62
C ALA A 49 5.39 3.43 -10.61
N GLN A 50 4.86 4.45 -9.91
CA GLN A 50 5.59 5.13 -8.83
C GLN A 50 5.83 4.20 -7.64
N PHE A 51 4.85 3.35 -7.31
CA PHE A 51 5.00 2.31 -6.30
C PHE A 51 6.15 1.36 -6.63
N HIS A 52 6.14 0.76 -7.83
CA HIS A 52 7.19 -0.16 -8.28
C HIS A 52 8.56 0.50 -8.27
N GLN A 53 8.67 1.75 -8.74
CA GLN A 53 9.94 2.48 -8.75
C GLN A 53 10.46 2.73 -7.32
N ALA A 54 9.59 3.13 -6.39
CA ALA A 54 9.99 3.38 -5.00
C ALA A 54 10.46 2.09 -4.30
N ILE A 55 9.79 0.95 -4.55
CA ILE A 55 10.21 -0.35 -4.01
C ILE A 55 11.59 -0.74 -4.55
N LYS A 56 11.81 -0.60 -5.87
CA LYS A 56 13.13 -0.84 -6.49
C LYS A 56 14.23 0.01 -5.86
N LEU A 57 13.95 1.29 -5.60
CA LEU A 57 14.90 2.18 -4.95
C LEU A 57 15.16 1.81 -3.47
N LYS A 58 14.12 1.47 -2.71
CA LYS A 58 14.21 1.10 -1.28
C LYS A 58 15.06 -0.16 -1.07
N PHE A 59 14.91 -1.15 -1.95
CA PHE A 59 15.58 -2.45 -1.82
C PHE A 59 16.76 -2.64 -2.79
N ASN A 60 17.03 -1.67 -3.66
CA ASN A 60 18.08 -1.71 -4.69
C ASN A 60 17.99 -2.97 -5.58
N VAL A 61 16.80 -3.22 -6.14
CA VAL A 61 16.47 -4.38 -6.99
C VAL A 61 16.02 -4.00 -8.40
#